data_AF-A0A7Y4XUW4-F1
#
_entry.id   AF-A0A7Y4XUW4-F1
#
_cell.length_a   1.000
_cell.length_b   1.000
_cell.length_c   1.000
_cell.angle_alpha   90.00
_cell.angle_beta   90.00
_cell.angle_gamma   90.00
#
_symmetry.space_group_name_H-M   'P 1'
#
loop_
_entity.id
_entity.type
_entity.pdbx_description
1 polymer ?
#
loop_
_entity_poly.entity_id
_entity_poly.type
_entity_poly.pdbx_seq_one_letter_code
_entity_poly.pdbx_strand_id
1 'polypeptide(L)' 'MQKLTDAERKQILESPPIGTFALMSAVIASMVIAWLFLYYGVFLPRG' A
#
# COMPACT_ATOMS: atom_id res chain seq x y z
N MET A 1 5.14 5.62 30.95
CA MET A 1 4.49 4.63 30.06
C MET A 1 3.01 4.60 30.40
N GLN A 2 2.13 5.11 29.54
CA GLN A 2 0.69 4.99 29.72
C GLN A 2 0.32 3.50 29.63
N LYS A 3 -0.30 2.96 30.68
CA LYS A 3 -0.84 1.60 30.65
C LYS A 3 -2.09 1.65 29.78
N LEU A 4 -2.01 1.06 28.59
CA LEU A 4 -3.17 0.82 27.74
C LEU A 4 -4.17 -0.05 28.50
N THR A 5 -5.42 0.36 28.50
CA THR A 5 -6.51 -0.44 29.05
C THR A 5 -6.81 -1.62 28.13
N ASP A 6 -7.38 -2.71 28.67
CA ASP A 6 -7.70 -3.90 27.87
C ASP A 6 -8.66 -3.60 26.71
N ALA A 7 -9.51 -2.57 26.87
CA ALA A 7 -10.42 -2.09 25.84
C ALA A 7 -9.68 -1.40 24.67
N GLU A 8 -8.72 -0.52 24.95
CA GLU A 8 -7.90 0.15 23.92
C GLU A 8 -7.04 -0.86 23.17
N ARG A 9 -6.50 -1.85 23.88
CA ARG A 9 -5.71 -2.92 23.26
C ARG A 9 -6.55 -3.75 22.28
N LYS A 10 -7.77 -4.09 22.68
CA LYS A 10 -8.71 -4.82 21.81
C LYS A 10 -9.11 -3.99 20.60
N GLN A 11 -9.39 -2.70 20.78
CA GLN A 11 -9.69 -1.78 19.69
C GLN A 11 -8.55 -1.71 18.67
N ILE A 12 -7.29 -1.60 19.10
CA ILE A 12 -6.14 -1.56 18.18
C ILE A 12 -6.00 -2.87 17.39
N LEU A 13 -6.23 -4.02 18.04
CA LEU A 13 -6.12 -5.34 17.40
C LEU A 13 -7.25 -5.64 16.41
N GLU A 14 -8.46 -5.14 16.68
CA GLU A 14 -9.64 -5.35 15.83
C GLU A 14 -9.80 -4.25 14.77
N SER A 15 -9.10 -3.12 14.91
CA SER A 15 -9.13 -2.05 13.93
C SER A 15 -8.46 -2.51 12.63
N PRO A 16 -9.15 -2.41 11.48
CA PRO A 16 -8.55 -2.77 10.21
C PRO A 16 -7.35 -1.86 9.90
N PRO A 17 -6.23 -2.39 9.37
CA PRO A 17 -5.03 -1.61 9.09
C PRO A 17 -5.17 -0.79 7.79
N ILE A 18 -6.08 0.18 7.81
CA ILE A 18 -6.45 1.02 6.65
C ILE A 18 -5.23 1.70 6.03
N GLY A 19 -4.32 2.22 6.87
CA GLY A 19 -3.09 2.87 6.39
C GLY A 19 -2.17 1.91 5.63
N THR A 20 -2.02 0.68 6.12
CA THR A 20 -1.23 -0.35 5.44
C THR A 20 -1.87 -0.73 4.10
N PHE A 21 -3.19 -0.90 4.05
CA PHE A 21 -3.89 -1.19 2.79
C PHE A 21 -3.78 -0.05 1.78
N ALA A 22 -3.88 1.20 2.22
CA ALA A 22 -3.70 2.36 1.35
C ALA A 22 -2.28 2.41 0.77
N LEU A 23 -1.25 2.20 1.62
CA LEU A 23 0.14 2.15 1.19
C LEU A 23 0.38 1.01 0.19
N MET A 24 -0.07 -0.21 0.51
CA MET A 24 0.09 -1.36 -0.39
C MET A 24 -0.59 -1.11 -1.74
N SER A 25 -1.79 -0.55 -1.74
CA SER A 25 -2.52 -0.23 -2.98
C SER A 25 -1.77 0.79 -3.83
N ALA A 26 -1.22 1.85 -3.22
CA ALA A 26 -0.43 2.86 -3.92
C ALA A 26 0.85 2.26 -4.54
N VAL A 27 1.56 1.40 -3.80
CA VAL A 27 2.77 0.73 -4.29
C VAL A 27 2.44 -0.18 -5.48
N ILE A 28 1.41 -1.03 -5.36
CA ILE A 28 1.01 -1.93 -6.46
C ILE A 28 0.60 -1.13 -7.70
N ALA A 29 -0.22 -0.10 -7.53
CA ALA A 29 -0.65 0.75 -8.64
C ALA A 29 0.53 1.43 -9.34
N SER A 30 1.47 1.98 -8.56
CA SER A 30 2.66 2.64 -9.12
C SER A 30 3.57 1.67 -9.87
N MET A 31 3.77 0.45 -9.38
CA MET A 31 4.53 -0.58 -10.11
C MET A 31 3.88 -0.93 -11.44
N VAL A 32 2.55 -1.14 -11.45
CA VAL A 32 1.82 -1.46 -12.69
C VAL A 32 1.92 -0.32 -13.69
N ILE A 33 1.71 0.92 -13.25
CA ILE A 33 1.82 2.11 -14.10
C ILE A 33 3.24 2.25 -14.67
N ALA A 34 4.27 2.11 -13.82
CA ALA A 34 5.65 2.20 -14.25
C ALA A 34 6.00 1.10 -15.27
N TRP A 35 5.55 -0.13 -15.04
CA TRP A 35 5.78 -1.24 -15.96
C TRP A 35 5.11 -1.01 -17.33
N LEU A 36 3.86 -0.55 -17.35
CA LEU A 36 3.15 -0.21 -18.58
C LEU A 36 3.82 0.95 -19.33
N PHE A 37 4.25 1.99 -18.60
CA PHE A 37 4.98 3.11 -19.19
C PHE A 37 6.29 2.66 -19.84
N LEU A 38 7.08 1.81 -19.17
CA LEU A 38 8.31 1.28 -19.74
C LEU A 38 8.03 0.42 -20.97
N TYR A 39 7.05 -0.48 -20.89
CA TYR A 39 6.72 -1.37 -22.00
C TYR A 39 6.23 -0.60 -23.23
N TYR A 40 5.17 0.20 -23.09
CA TYR A 40 4.54 0.88 -24.23
C TYR A 40 5.21 2.20 -24.62
N GLY A 41 5.77 2.93 -23.67
CA GLY A 41 6.40 4.24 -23.91
C GLY A 41 7.89 4.15 -24.23
N VAL A 42 8.60 3.17 -23.66
CA VAL A 42 10.06 3.07 -23.84
C VAL A 42 10.45 1.97 -24.81
N PHE A 43 10.06 0.72 -24.53
CA PHE A 43 10.56 -0.45 -25.25
C PHE A 43 9.88 -0.65 -26.61
N LEU A 44 8.55 -0.66 -26.67
CA LEU A 44 7.80 -0.93 -27.90
C LEU A 44 8.13 0.06 -29.05
N PRO A 45 8.29 1.38 -28.83
CA PRO A 45 8.63 2.30 -29.91
C PRO A 45 10.10 2.24 -30.38
N ARG A 46 10.97 1.56 -29.64
CA ARG A 46 12.43 1.46 -29.92
C ARG A 46 12.86 0.07 -30.38
N GLY A 47 11.99 -0.93 -30.25
CA GLY A 47 12.20 -2.32 -30.68
C GLY A 47 11.76 -2.56 -32.11
#